data_AF-A0A535F1T9-F1
#
_entry.id   AF-A0A535F1T9-F1
#
_cell.length_a   1.000
_cell.length_b   1.000
_cell.length_c   1.000
_cell.angle_alpha   90.00
_cell.angle_beta   90.00
_cell.angle_gamma   90.00
#
_symmetry.space_group_name_H-M   'P 1'
#
loop_
_entity.id
_entity.type
_entity.pdbx_description
1 polymer ?
#
loop_
_entity_poly.entity_id
_entity_poly.type
_entity_poly.pdbx_seq_one_letter_code
_entity_poly.pdbx_strand_id
1 'polypeptide(L)'
;MKNRNKQLIIIPGILAAVTAFVLGCVVLLSIFPSSGHETVYDHPTPAMTTPAVPHNLVPIASNQWYSNIYAQFPTEPLYALPVAFQLAPEGLGVSLPDVHKTANSIFAPYITDLRVGFADSLQKPVIQSIGDWSIQLAMATAEHESLQFTLAHGAPFTVLHVTGSTLQLSCDVTCQVYLDNTQLLAPGVATTAQALSVVIRGHTYILSLNTAIPVQLSGNTLTLHGAQRVYLAALPSRASYSQFKEDASTEIMGTMATPEIRGTKLFTTYSLATSGPAPLIALYPHQRENLADRLPVLGSYTTIRGTMTLVQTHAFTTALPLQRPATDFSALKTVPPDLASALPSDIQNFIATGPPPGSKDYFLGVWFGRGTDLLQLAHALGLHDQEQRLLKFMEPVFMQSMGYFRYDASKTSTIATSPEFGNENLNDHHFHYGYFIRTAAVLAQLDPSYLAQVQTPIKQMVADVGTYNRGSSQFPYLRNFDVYEGHSWADGYAKFADGNDQESTSEAIQAWYGLYLWSQVTHNSAMETSALYLYTTEIASVKEYWFGLNGLYSGAYQHAIASIVWGGKVDFATWFSSDPNDIYGIQLLPFTPGS
;
A
#
# COMPACT_ATOMS: atom_id res chain seq x y z
N MET A 1 34.87 47.33 11.53
CA MET A 1 35.55 48.32 10.67
C MET A 1 36.79 47.67 10.06
N LYS A 2 36.87 47.57 8.72
CA LYS A 2 38.09 47.39 7.88
C LYS A 2 38.94 46.11 8.12
N ASN A 3 39.48 45.37 7.16
CA ASN A 3 39.58 45.50 5.70
C ASN A 3 40.26 44.23 5.11
N ARG A 4 39.91 43.92 3.84
CA ARG A 4 40.79 43.50 2.70
C ARG A 4 41.49 42.13 2.71
N ASN A 5 41.16 41.24 1.76
CA ASN A 5 41.73 41.06 0.38
C ASN A 5 43.14 40.40 0.43
N LYS A 6 43.57 39.42 -0.39
CA LYS A 6 43.27 39.05 -1.78
C LYS A 6 44.03 37.73 -2.14
N GLN A 7 43.55 37.07 -3.20
CA GLN A 7 44.11 35.99 -4.07
C GLN A 7 45.64 35.82 -4.21
N LEU A 8 46.07 34.58 -4.53
CA LEU A 8 47.05 34.32 -5.60
C LEU A 8 46.88 32.91 -6.22
N ILE A 9 47.18 32.81 -7.53
CA ILE A 9 46.97 31.73 -8.50
C ILE A 9 48.33 31.12 -8.93
N ILE A 10 48.41 29.78 -8.85
CA ILE A 10 49.00 28.71 -9.68
C ILE A 10 50.36 28.80 -10.46
N ILE A 11 51.04 27.61 -10.43
CA ILE A 11 51.89 26.83 -11.39
C ILE A 11 53.40 27.16 -11.62
N PRO A 12 54.25 26.26 -12.22
CA PRO A 12 54.46 24.78 -12.14
C PRO A 12 55.95 24.34 -11.99
N GLY A 13 56.21 23.03 -11.80
CA GLY A 13 57.13 22.30 -12.71
C GLY A 13 58.24 21.38 -12.14
N ILE A 14 58.49 20.29 -12.91
CA ILE A 14 59.66 19.38 -13.05
C ILE A 14 59.35 17.90 -12.71
N LEU A 15 59.02 17.03 -13.69
CA LEU A 15 59.86 16.14 -14.56
C LEU A 15 60.65 15.05 -13.78
N ALA A 16 60.22 13.78 -13.73
CA ALA A 16 60.34 12.67 -14.71
C ALA A 16 61.55 11.73 -14.47
N ALA A 17 61.31 10.41 -14.39
CA ALA A 17 62.17 9.37 -14.96
C ALA A 17 61.43 8.01 -15.02
N VAL A 18 61.61 7.35 -16.15
CA VAL A 18 61.02 6.09 -16.61
C VAL A 18 62.07 5.00 -16.55
N THR A 19 61.69 3.77 -16.18
CA THR A 19 62.38 2.54 -16.64
C THR A 19 61.41 1.36 -16.66
N ALA A 20 61.46 0.57 -17.73
CA ALA A 20 60.63 -0.60 -18.00
C ALA A 20 61.49 -1.79 -18.48
N PHE A 21 60.89 -3.00 -18.43
CA PHE A 21 61.30 -4.31 -18.99
C PHE A 21 62.40 -5.13 -18.26
N VAL A 22 62.37 -6.48 -18.13
CA VAL A 22 61.40 -7.59 -18.30
C VAL A 22 62.04 -8.87 -17.71
N LEU A 23 61.21 -9.80 -17.21
CA LEU A 23 61.31 -11.30 -17.16
C LEU A 23 60.45 -11.72 -15.94
N GLY A 24 59.35 -12.47 -16.03
CA GLY A 24 59.04 -13.61 -16.88
C GLY A 24 58.98 -14.86 -15.98
N CYS A 25 57.84 -15.10 -15.31
CA CYS A 25 57.44 -16.44 -14.85
C CYS A 25 55.98 -16.44 -14.37
N VAL A 26 55.20 -17.32 -14.98
CA VAL A 26 53.78 -17.59 -14.73
C VAL A 26 53.61 -18.31 -13.39
N VAL A 27 52.75 -17.77 -12.52
CA VAL A 27 52.01 -18.56 -11.52
C VAL A 27 50.58 -18.07 -11.52
N LEU A 28 49.67 -18.90 -12.02
CA LEU A 28 48.22 -18.71 -11.85
C LEU A 28 47.88 -18.94 -10.38
N LEU A 29 47.50 -17.89 -9.69
CA LEU A 29 46.79 -17.93 -8.40
C LEU A 29 45.55 -17.05 -8.56
N SER A 30 44.41 -17.70 -8.71
CA SER A 30 43.08 -17.10 -8.66
C SER A 30 42.84 -16.54 -7.27
N ILE A 31 43.05 -15.23 -7.11
CA ILE A 31 42.65 -14.46 -5.94
C ILE A 31 41.43 -13.65 -6.36
N PHE A 32 40.26 -14.01 -5.85
CA PHE A 32 39.10 -13.12 -5.83
C PHE A 32 39.37 -12.03 -4.79
N PRO A 33 39.36 -10.73 -5.13
CA PRO A 33 39.17 -9.69 -4.14
C PRO A 33 37.67 -9.54 -3.91
N SER A 34 37.24 -9.84 -2.69
CA SER A 34 36.02 -9.29 -2.11
C SER A 34 36.18 -7.76 -2.03
N SER A 35 35.23 -7.04 -2.60
CA SER A 35 34.94 -5.67 -2.18
C SER A 35 33.46 -5.41 -2.42
N GLY A 36 32.69 -5.57 -1.34
CA GLY A 36 31.36 -5.00 -1.23
C GLY A 36 31.52 -3.49 -1.14
N HIS A 37 31.08 -2.81 -2.18
CA HIS A 37 30.68 -1.41 -2.12
C HIS A 37 29.23 -1.37 -2.59
N GLU A 38 28.30 -1.42 -1.64
CA GLU A 38 26.95 -0.88 -1.89
C GLU A 38 27.14 0.61 -2.16
N THR A 39 26.77 1.01 -3.37
CA THR A 39 26.78 2.39 -3.81
C THR A 39 25.68 3.12 -3.05
N VAL A 40 26.10 4.01 -2.15
CA VAL A 40 25.26 5.06 -1.60
C VAL A 40 24.83 5.94 -2.76
N TYR A 41 23.54 5.90 -3.11
CA TYR A 41 22.96 6.86 -4.05
C TYR A 41 22.89 8.22 -3.35
N ASP A 42 23.75 9.14 -3.78
CA ASP A 42 23.61 10.57 -3.49
C ASP A 42 22.23 11.04 -3.96
N HIS A 43 21.46 11.64 -3.05
CA HIS A 43 20.15 12.22 -3.36
C HIS A 43 20.31 13.40 -4.33
N PRO A 44 19.78 13.34 -5.56
CA PRO A 44 19.67 14.53 -6.39
C PRO A 44 18.47 15.34 -5.95
N THR A 45 18.67 16.65 -5.76
CA THR A 45 17.60 17.66 -5.79
C THR A 45 16.69 17.43 -7.00
N PRO A 46 15.34 17.41 -6.85
CA PRO A 46 14.46 17.06 -7.94
C PRO A 46 14.35 18.20 -8.95
N ALA A 47 14.88 17.97 -10.15
CA ALA A 47 14.36 18.64 -11.34
C ALA A 47 12.97 18.07 -11.65
N MET A 48 11.97 18.92 -11.89
CA MET A 48 10.59 18.55 -12.26
C MET A 48 10.51 17.94 -13.67
N THR A 49 11.11 16.79 -13.84
CA THR A 49 10.75 15.81 -14.88
C THR A 49 10.95 14.46 -14.22
N THR A 50 9.99 14.01 -13.43
CA THR A 50 9.94 12.61 -12.98
C THR A 50 9.38 11.79 -14.14
N PRO A 51 10.18 10.94 -14.82
CA PRO A 51 9.58 9.82 -15.53
C PRO A 51 8.80 9.01 -14.49
N ALA A 52 7.69 8.40 -14.88
CA ALA A 52 7.08 7.35 -14.06
C ALA A 52 8.19 6.37 -13.69
N VAL A 53 8.47 6.18 -12.40
CA VAL A 53 9.38 5.11 -11.96
C VAL A 53 8.60 3.83 -12.21
N PRO A 54 8.96 3.02 -13.22
CA PRO A 54 8.20 1.81 -13.48
C PRO A 54 8.48 0.89 -12.30
N HIS A 55 7.45 0.50 -11.56
CA HIS A 55 7.58 -0.68 -10.72
C HIS A 55 7.86 -1.88 -11.62
N ASN A 56 8.75 -2.75 -11.16
CA ASN A 56 9.06 -3.94 -11.90
C ASN A 56 7.80 -4.81 -12.00
N LEU A 57 7.39 -5.17 -13.22
CA LEU A 57 6.26 -6.10 -13.43
C LEU A 57 6.64 -7.56 -13.11
N VAL A 58 7.91 -7.83 -12.80
CA VAL A 58 8.41 -9.17 -12.45
C VAL A 58 7.82 -9.65 -11.12
N PRO A 59 7.92 -8.93 -9.99
CA PRO A 59 7.22 -9.32 -8.76
C PRO A 59 5.71 -9.11 -8.85
N ILE A 60 4.96 -10.06 -8.28
CA ILE A 60 3.50 -9.96 -8.09
C ILE A 60 3.22 -8.99 -6.94
N ALA A 61 2.66 -7.83 -7.25
CA ALA A 61 2.17 -6.85 -6.28
C ALA A 61 0.82 -7.29 -5.66
N SER A 62 0.88 -8.28 -4.78
CA SER A 62 -0.24 -8.78 -3.97
C SER A 62 -0.60 -7.82 -2.83
N ASN A 63 -1.68 -8.10 -2.10
CA ASN A 63 -2.11 -7.34 -0.91
C ASN A 63 -2.37 -5.85 -1.22
N GLN A 64 -3.03 -5.58 -2.34
CA GLN A 64 -3.43 -4.26 -2.79
C GLN A 64 -4.93 -4.27 -3.13
N TRP A 65 -5.52 -3.08 -3.21
CA TRP A 65 -6.94 -2.89 -3.57
C TRP A 65 -7.30 -3.46 -4.96
N TYR A 66 -6.31 -3.62 -5.85
CA TYR A 66 -6.48 -4.16 -7.20
C TYR A 66 -6.06 -5.63 -7.36
N SER A 67 -5.59 -6.31 -6.30
CA SER A 67 -4.88 -7.59 -6.42
C SER A 67 -5.70 -8.74 -7.04
N ASN A 68 -7.03 -8.66 -7.06
CA ASN A 68 -7.85 -9.71 -7.67
C ASN A 68 -7.71 -9.79 -9.20
N ILE A 69 -7.11 -8.79 -9.85
CA ILE A 69 -6.70 -8.82 -11.26
C ILE A 69 -5.77 -10.00 -11.55
N TYR A 70 -4.88 -10.35 -10.62
CA TYR A 70 -4.00 -11.51 -10.76
C TYR A 70 -4.80 -12.82 -10.71
N ALA A 71 -5.89 -12.84 -9.94
CA ALA A 71 -6.50 -14.06 -9.45
C ALA A 71 -7.75 -14.52 -10.23
N GLN A 72 -8.51 -13.62 -10.86
CA GLN A 72 -9.69 -13.98 -11.66
C GLN A 72 -10.08 -12.93 -12.72
N PHE A 73 -10.91 -13.34 -13.68
CA PHE A 73 -11.56 -12.48 -14.67
C PHE A 73 -12.93 -13.07 -15.04
N PRO A 74 -14.07 -12.35 -14.88
CA PRO A 74 -14.21 -10.99 -14.38
C PRO A 74 -13.58 -10.78 -13.00
N THR A 75 -13.15 -9.55 -12.72
CA THR A 75 -12.61 -9.21 -11.41
C THR A 75 -13.73 -9.10 -10.38
N GLU A 76 -13.39 -9.28 -9.10
CA GLU A 76 -14.20 -8.63 -8.05
C GLU A 76 -14.09 -7.10 -8.19
N PRO A 77 -14.93 -6.32 -7.50
CA PRO A 77 -14.82 -4.87 -7.53
C PRO A 77 -13.46 -4.37 -6.99
N LEU A 78 -12.91 -3.35 -7.65
CA LEU A 78 -11.67 -2.67 -7.31
C LEU A 78 -12.02 -1.31 -6.70
N TYR A 79 -11.93 -1.18 -5.38
CA TYR A 79 -12.32 0.03 -4.66
C TYR A 79 -11.18 1.06 -4.63
N ALA A 80 -11.03 1.82 -5.71
CA ALA A 80 -10.05 2.91 -5.77
C ALA A 80 -10.50 4.13 -4.93
N LEU A 81 -11.80 4.34 -4.76
CA LEU A 81 -12.43 5.48 -4.07
C LEU A 81 -11.97 6.88 -4.57
N PRO A 82 -12.91 7.78 -4.88
CA PRO A 82 -14.35 7.66 -4.65
C PRO A 82 -15.04 6.69 -5.62
N VAL A 83 -14.35 6.30 -6.70
CA VAL A 83 -14.88 5.39 -7.73
C VAL A 83 -14.48 3.95 -7.43
N ALA A 84 -15.42 3.01 -7.59
CA ALA A 84 -15.12 1.59 -7.63
C ALA A 84 -15.27 1.07 -9.08
N PHE A 85 -14.40 0.14 -9.47
CA PHE A 85 -14.34 -0.39 -10.83
C PHE A 85 -14.56 -1.90 -10.86
N GLN A 86 -14.94 -2.44 -12.01
CA GLN A 86 -14.92 -3.89 -12.26
C GLN A 86 -14.46 -4.15 -13.69
N LEU A 87 -13.57 -5.11 -13.89
CA LEU A 87 -13.10 -5.50 -15.22
C LEU A 87 -13.79 -6.79 -15.60
N ALA A 88 -14.50 -6.78 -16.73
CA ALA A 88 -15.26 -7.93 -17.22
C ALA A 88 -15.14 -8.03 -18.75
N PRO A 89 -15.52 -9.17 -19.35
CA PRO A 89 -15.57 -9.31 -20.80
C PRO A 89 -16.38 -8.20 -21.50
N GLU A 90 -17.40 -7.67 -20.84
CA GLU A 90 -18.24 -6.60 -21.38
C GLU A 90 -17.63 -5.20 -21.27
N GLY A 91 -16.51 -5.02 -20.56
CA GLY A 91 -15.86 -3.71 -20.41
C GLY A 91 -15.33 -3.36 -19.03
N LEU A 92 -14.94 -2.09 -18.89
CA LEU A 92 -14.68 -1.40 -17.63
C LEU A 92 -16.02 -0.96 -17.02
N GLY A 93 -16.44 -1.63 -15.95
CA GLY A 93 -17.52 -1.21 -15.08
C GLY A 93 -17.08 -0.11 -14.12
N VAL A 94 -17.97 0.85 -13.86
CA VAL A 94 -17.75 2.02 -13.00
C VAL A 94 -18.93 2.18 -12.06
N SER A 95 -18.64 2.45 -10.79
CA SER A 95 -19.60 2.70 -9.72
C SER A 95 -19.15 3.89 -8.88
N LEU A 96 -20.09 4.71 -8.41
CA LEU A 96 -19.88 5.65 -7.32
C LEU A 96 -20.65 5.10 -6.11
N PRO A 97 -20.03 4.29 -5.23
CA PRO A 97 -20.79 3.52 -4.23
C PRO A 97 -21.46 4.40 -3.16
N ASP A 98 -22.75 4.18 -2.94
CA ASP A 98 -23.53 4.84 -1.90
C ASP A 98 -23.28 4.20 -0.52
N VAL A 99 -23.10 5.03 0.50
CA VAL A 99 -22.82 4.57 1.88
C VAL A 99 -24.12 4.28 2.64
N HIS A 100 -24.23 3.07 3.15
CA HIS A 100 -25.35 2.60 3.97
C HIS A 100 -24.85 2.09 5.32
N LYS A 101 -25.39 2.63 6.42
CA LYS A 101 -25.06 2.23 7.79
C LYS A 101 -26.17 1.38 8.39
N THR A 102 -25.79 0.25 8.98
CA THR A 102 -26.62 -0.58 9.86
C THR A 102 -26.04 -0.55 11.27
N ALA A 103 -26.65 -1.23 12.24
CA ALA A 103 -26.12 -1.29 13.61
C ALA A 103 -24.71 -1.90 13.70
N ASN A 104 -24.40 -2.93 12.90
CA ASN A 104 -23.17 -3.72 13.01
C ASN A 104 -22.20 -3.57 11.83
N SER A 105 -22.65 -2.95 10.73
CA SER A 105 -21.85 -2.84 9.51
C SER A 105 -22.16 -1.55 8.75
N ILE A 106 -21.17 -1.05 8.02
CA ILE A 106 -21.31 0.01 7.02
C ILE A 106 -20.96 -0.59 5.66
N PHE A 107 -21.78 -0.35 4.66
CA PHE A 107 -21.59 -0.90 3.30
C PHE A 107 -21.57 0.24 2.29
N ALA A 108 -20.72 0.10 1.28
CA ALA A 108 -20.70 0.90 0.08
C ALA A 108 -20.52 -0.07 -1.11
N PRO A 109 -21.54 -0.89 -1.40
CA PRO A 109 -21.40 -1.99 -2.34
C PRO A 109 -21.20 -1.46 -3.77
N TYR A 110 -20.35 -2.13 -4.53
CA TYR A 110 -20.25 -1.88 -5.96
C TYR A 110 -21.58 -2.21 -6.65
N ILE A 111 -22.16 -1.18 -7.27
CA ILE A 111 -23.32 -1.30 -8.17
C ILE A 111 -22.92 -0.66 -9.49
N THR A 112 -22.90 -1.44 -10.57
CA THR A 112 -22.47 -0.93 -11.88
C THR A 112 -23.41 0.19 -12.32
N ASP A 113 -22.89 1.40 -12.45
CA ASP A 113 -23.60 2.52 -13.04
C ASP A 113 -23.37 2.52 -14.55
N LEU A 114 -22.11 2.53 -14.96
CA LEU A 114 -21.70 2.57 -16.35
C LEU A 114 -20.79 1.39 -16.65
N ARG A 115 -20.88 0.86 -17.87
CA ARG A 115 -19.90 -0.07 -18.41
C ARG A 115 -19.43 0.37 -19.78
N VAL A 116 -18.12 0.52 -19.94
CA VAL A 116 -17.49 1.00 -21.17
C VAL A 116 -16.68 -0.13 -21.81
N GLY A 117 -17.04 -0.51 -23.03
CA GLY A 117 -16.48 -1.66 -23.72
C GLY A 117 -16.83 -1.68 -25.22
N PHE A 118 -16.71 -2.85 -25.83
CA PHE A 118 -17.03 -3.09 -27.23
C PHE A 118 -18.23 -4.02 -27.37
N ALA A 119 -18.67 -4.25 -28.61
CA ALA A 119 -19.67 -5.28 -28.88
C ALA A 119 -19.10 -6.69 -28.65
N ASP A 120 -17.83 -6.88 -29.00
CA ASP A 120 -17.09 -8.12 -28.79
C ASP A 120 -16.47 -8.16 -27.39
N SER A 121 -16.34 -9.37 -26.85
CA SER A 121 -15.82 -9.59 -25.49
C SER A 121 -14.34 -9.27 -25.38
N LEU A 122 -13.98 -8.50 -24.35
CA LEU A 122 -12.62 -8.26 -23.92
C LEU A 122 -12.02 -9.51 -23.26
N GLN A 123 -10.72 -9.71 -23.49
CA GLN A 123 -9.91 -10.71 -22.81
C GLN A 123 -9.37 -10.18 -21.48
N LYS A 124 -8.78 -11.08 -20.68
CA LYS A 124 -8.22 -10.77 -19.37
C LYS A 124 -7.28 -9.55 -19.43
N PRO A 125 -7.37 -8.61 -18.46
CA PRO A 125 -6.49 -7.46 -18.40
C PRO A 125 -5.01 -7.85 -18.31
N VAL A 126 -4.18 -7.06 -18.99
CA VAL A 126 -2.73 -7.09 -18.92
C VAL A 126 -2.25 -5.84 -18.18
N ILE A 127 -1.45 -6.03 -17.13
CA ILE A 127 -0.84 -4.94 -16.38
C ILE A 127 0.32 -4.37 -17.19
N GLN A 128 0.26 -3.07 -17.48
CA GLN A 128 1.27 -2.35 -18.26
C GLN A 128 2.30 -1.66 -17.36
N SER A 129 1.83 -1.11 -16.23
CA SER A 129 2.69 -0.51 -15.22
C SER A 129 1.94 -0.43 -13.89
N ILE A 130 2.71 -0.37 -12.80
CA ILE A 130 2.22 -0.10 -11.45
C ILE A 130 2.96 1.14 -10.96
N GLY A 131 2.24 2.04 -10.28
CA GLY A 131 2.74 3.13 -9.44
C GLY A 131 2.43 2.80 -7.97
N ASP A 132 2.85 3.63 -7.03
CA ASP A 132 2.66 3.31 -5.60
C ASP A 132 1.17 3.17 -5.19
N TRP A 133 0.23 3.86 -5.85
CA TRP A 133 -1.22 3.68 -5.64
C TRP A 133 -2.03 3.75 -6.95
N SER A 134 -1.38 3.47 -8.09
CA SER A 134 -2.00 3.48 -9.41
C SER A 134 -1.63 2.23 -10.20
N ILE A 135 -2.54 1.76 -11.05
CA ILE A 135 -2.30 0.63 -11.95
C ILE A 135 -2.75 0.98 -13.36
N GLN A 136 -1.87 0.75 -14.34
CA GLN A 136 -2.17 0.90 -15.75
C GLN A 136 -2.45 -0.47 -16.37
N LEU A 137 -3.56 -0.57 -17.08
CA LEU A 137 -4.10 -1.81 -17.62
C LEU A 137 -4.38 -1.67 -19.11
N ALA A 138 -4.32 -2.80 -19.81
CA ALA A 138 -4.79 -2.94 -21.17
C ALA A 138 -5.72 -4.17 -21.27
N MET A 139 -6.84 -4.03 -21.97
CA MET A 139 -7.73 -5.13 -22.34
C MET A 139 -7.97 -5.09 -23.85
N ALA A 140 -8.06 -6.25 -24.51
CA ALA A 140 -8.32 -6.30 -25.94
C ALA A 140 -9.32 -7.41 -26.31
N THR A 141 -10.05 -7.22 -27.41
CA THR A 141 -10.88 -8.25 -28.05
C THR A 141 -10.00 -9.20 -28.87
N ALA A 142 -10.58 -10.30 -29.39
CA ALA A 142 -9.85 -11.20 -30.28
C ALA A 142 -9.50 -10.53 -31.63
N GLU A 143 -10.25 -9.49 -31.99
CA GLU A 143 -10.19 -8.70 -33.21
C GLU A 143 -9.30 -7.46 -33.06
N HIS A 144 -8.57 -7.35 -31.96
CA HIS A 144 -7.59 -6.29 -31.66
C HIS A 144 -8.18 -4.88 -31.42
N GLU A 145 -9.47 -4.77 -31.11
CA GLU A 145 -10.00 -3.59 -30.43
C GLU A 145 -9.50 -3.59 -28.98
N SER A 146 -9.12 -2.43 -28.43
CA SER A 146 -8.48 -2.38 -27.12
C SER A 146 -8.79 -1.13 -26.32
N LEU A 147 -8.72 -1.29 -25.00
CA LEU A 147 -8.79 -0.23 -24.01
C LEU A 147 -7.50 -0.23 -23.19
N GLN A 148 -6.80 0.90 -23.15
CA GLN A 148 -5.72 1.14 -22.21
C GLN A 148 -6.10 2.30 -21.28
N PHE A 149 -5.90 2.11 -19.97
CA PHE A 149 -6.32 3.09 -18.97
C PHE A 149 -5.56 2.94 -17.66
N THR A 150 -5.54 4.01 -16.86
CA THR A 150 -4.95 4.03 -15.52
C THR A 150 -6.05 4.19 -14.47
N LEU A 151 -6.02 3.36 -13.43
CA LEU A 151 -6.85 3.49 -12.24
C LEU A 151 -5.94 3.87 -11.06
N ALA A 152 -6.41 4.71 -10.14
CA ALA A 152 -5.62 5.11 -8.98
C ALA A 152 -6.51 5.46 -7.80
N HIS A 153 -6.05 5.20 -6.58
CA HIS A 153 -6.70 5.72 -5.39
C HIS A 153 -6.83 7.25 -5.46
N GLY A 154 -7.97 7.77 -5.00
CA GLY A 154 -8.27 9.19 -4.99
C GLY A 154 -8.57 9.80 -6.36
N ALA A 155 -8.35 9.10 -7.47
CA ALA A 155 -8.65 9.62 -8.80
C ALA A 155 -10.14 9.45 -9.13
N PRO A 156 -10.93 10.54 -9.24
CA PRO A 156 -12.34 10.45 -9.62
C PRO A 156 -12.54 10.19 -11.12
N PHE A 157 -11.46 10.00 -11.87
CA PHE A 157 -11.46 9.87 -13.32
C PHE A 157 -10.48 8.81 -13.82
N THR A 158 -10.70 8.38 -15.05
CA THR A 158 -9.74 7.60 -15.84
C THR A 158 -9.78 8.06 -17.30
N VAL A 159 -8.70 7.83 -18.02
CA VAL A 159 -8.59 8.12 -19.45
C VAL A 159 -8.50 6.80 -20.19
N LEU A 160 -9.45 6.57 -21.09
CA LEU A 160 -9.48 5.39 -21.95
C LEU A 160 -8.85 5.74 -23.29
N HIS A 161 -7.76 5.07 -23.63
CA HIS A 161 -7.21 5.04 -24.99
C HIS A 161 -7.80 3.85 -25.72
N VAL A 162 -8.38 4.12 -26.87
CA VAL A 162 -9.26 3.17 -27.57
C VAL A 162 -8.66 2.86 -28.94
N THR A 163 -8.49 1.58 -29.24
CA THR A 163 -8.35 1.08 -30.61
C THR A 163 -9.64 0.39 -30.99
N GLY A 164 -10.20 0.72 -32.16
CA GLY A 164 -11.49 0.18 -32.60
C GLY A 164 -12.33 1.24 -33.28
N SER A 165 -13.41 0.80 -33.93
CA SER A 165 -14.26 1.69 -34.71
C SER A 165 -15.42 2.25 -33.88
N THR A 166 -15.88 1.50 -32.87
CA THR A 166 -17.11 1.80 -32.16
C THR A 166 -16.99 1.40 -30.69
N LEU A 167 -16.95 2.39 -29.79
CA LEU A 167 -16.99 2.17 -28.35
C LEU A 167 -18.44 2.25 -27.85
N GLN A 168 -18.79 1.41 -26.88
CA GLN A 168 -20.11 1.41 -26.26
C GLN A 168 -20.01 1.74 -24.78
N LEU A 169 -20.87 2.64 -24.32
CA LEU A 169 -21.13 2.88 -22.90
C LEU A 169 -22.55 2.42 -22.62
N SER A 170 -22.71 1.42 -21.78
CA SER A 170 -24.01 0.90 -21.35
C SER A 170 -24.30 1.29 -19.91
N CYS A 171 -25.57 1.61 -19.65
CA CYS A 171 -26.09 1.87 -18.33
C CYS A 171 -26.92 0.66 -17.87
N ASP A 172 -26.68 0.21 -16.64
CA ASP A 172 -27.36 -0.97 -16.08
C ASP A 172 -28.87 -0.75 -15.86
N VAL A 173 -29.24 0.51 -15.61
CA VAL A 173 -30.63 1.00 -15.63
C VAL A 173 -30.74 2.19 -16.58
N THR A 174 -31.96 2.67 -16.82
CA THR A 174 -32.18 3.86 -17.65
C THR A 174 -31.40 5.05 -17.12
N CYS A 175 -30.52 5.60 -17.97
CA CYS A 175 -29.73 6.79 -17.69
C CYS A 175 -30.14 7.94 -18.61
N GLN A 176 -29.86 9.17 -18.18
CA GLN A 176 -30.09 10.37 -18.97
C GLN A 176 -28.75 10.89 -19.49
N VAL A 177 -28.62 10.98 -20.81
CA VAL A 177 -27.41 11.51 -21.47
C VAL A 177 -27.68 12.93 -21.93
N TYR A 178 -26.83 13.87 -21.55
CA TYR A 178 -26.91 15.28 -21.96
C TYR A 178 -25.69 15.67 -22.78
N LEU A 179 -25.93 16.32 -23.91
CA LEU A 179 -24.90 16.98 -24.71
C LEU A 179 -24.40 18.20 -23.95
N ASP A 180 -23.09 18.26 -23.72
CA ASP A 180 -22.41 19.33 -23.00
C ASP A 180 -23.13 19.74 -21.69
N ASN A 181 -23.64 18.76 -20.95
CA ASN A 181 -24.40 18.91 -19.70
C ASN A 181 -25.72 19.70 -19.79
N THR A 182 -26.16 20.12 -20.97
CA THR A 182 -27.29 21.05 -21.14
C THR A 182 -28.49 20.41 -21.84
N GLN A 183 -28.29 19.85 -23.03
CA GLN A 183 -29.38 19.33 -23.86
C GLN A 183 -29.51 17.81 -23.72
N LEU A 184 -30.70 17.32 -23.34
CA LEU A 184 -30.96 15.88 -23.29
C LEU A 184 -30.89 15.26 -24.70
N LEU A 185 -30.12 14.19 -24.84
CA LEU A 185 -30.02 13.40 -26.05
C LEU A 185 -31.21 12.44 -26.15
N ALA A 186 -32.07 12.63 -27.15
CA ALA A 186 -33.21 11.74 -27.38
C ALA A 186 -32.74 10.38 -27.91
N PRO A 187 -33.33 9.26 -27.43
CA PRO A 187 -33.03 7.93 -27.96
C PRO A 187 -33.25 7.84 -29.47
N GLY A 188 -32.38 7.10 -30.16
CA GLY A 188 -32.39 6.90 -31.61
C GLY A 188 -31.85 8.08 -32.42
N VAL A 189 -31.59 9.24 -31.82
CA VAL A 189 -31.04 10.41 -32.52
C VAL A 189 -29.52 10.32 -32.59
N ALA A 190 -28.98 10.22 -33.81
CA ALA A 190 -27.56 10.39 -34.05
C ALA A 190 -27.20 11.88 -34.09
N THR A 191 -26.15 12.27 -33.37
CA THR A 191 -25.63 13.64 -33.33
C THR A 191 -24.12 13.61 -33.19
N THR A 192 -23.47 14.78 -33.20
CA THR A 192 -22.04 14.91 -32.94
C THR A 192 -21.83 15.54 -31.56
N ALA A 193 -20.93 14.97 -30.76
CA ALA A 193 -20.62 15.47 -29.43
C ALA A 193 -19.12 15.39 -29.16
N GLN A 194 -18.58 16.36 -28.43
CA GLN A 194 -17.21 16.33 -27.89
C GLN A 194 -17.21 16.12 -26.38
N ALA A 195 -18.28 16.51 -25.68
CA ALA A 195 -18.42 16.28 -24.27
C ALA A 195 -19.90 15.99 -23.93
N LEU A 196 -20.11 15.05 -23.02
CA LEU A 196 -21.42 14.60 -22.57
C LEU A 196 -21.42 14.46 -21.05
N SER A 197 -22.60 14.52 -20.45
CA SER A 197 -22.80 14.04 -19.07
C SER A 197 -23.84 12.92 -19.03
N VAL A 198 -23.61 11.92 -18.20
CA VAL A 198 -24.54 10.81 -17.97
C VAL A 198 -25.03 10.88 -16.53
N VAL A 199 -26.35 10.88 -16.34
CA VAL A 199 -26.98 10.86 -15.01
C VAL A 199 -27.68 9.51 -14.82
N ILE A 200 -27.31 8.79 -13.75
CA ILE A 200 -27.84 7.47 -13.40
C ILE A 200 -27.87 7.33 -11.88
N ARG A 201 -28.98 6.86 -11.32
CA ARG A 201 -29.17 6.67 -9.85
C ARG A 201 -28.85 7.90 -8.99
N GLY A 202 -28.89 9.11 -9.57
CA GLY A 202 -28.50 10.36 -8.88
C GLY A 202 -27.03 10.71 -9.03
N HIS A 203 -26.18 9.78 -9.47
CA HIS A 203 -24.79 10.02 -9.83
C HIS A 203 -24.68 10.70 -11.18
N THR A 204 -23.66 11.55 -11.33
CA THR A 204 -23.36 12.23 -12.61
C THR A 204 -21.94 11.91 -13.03
N TYR A 205 -21.79 11.50 -14.29
CA TYR A 205 -20.51 11.25 -14.93
C TYR A 205 -20.30 12.22 -16.10
N ILE A 206 -19.06 12.56 -16.41
CA ILE A 206 -18.67 13.25 -17.64
C ILE A 206 -17.90 12.31 -18.55
N LEU A 207 -18.20 12.42 -19.85
CA LEU A 207 -17.36 11.90 -20.92
C LEU A 207 -16.85 13.08 -21.73
N SER A 208 -15.54 13.25 -21.81
CA SER A 208 -14.92 14.25 -22.67
C SER A 208 -13.99 13.59 -23.68
N LEU A 209 -14.17 13.96 -24.94
CA LEU A 209 -13.56 13.36 -26.11
C LEU A 209 -12.51 14.32 -26.68
N ASN A 210 -11.48 13.80 -27.33
CA ASN A 210 -10.46 14.62 -27.98
C ASN A 210 -11.03 15.44 -29.14
N THR A 211 -11.95 14.86 -29.91
CA THR A 211 -12.64 15.51 -31.03
C THR A 211 -14.14 15.29 -30.93
N ALA A 212 -14.91 16.12 -31.65
CA ALA A 212 -16.33 15.91 -31.76
C ALA A 212 -16.60 14.71 -32.68
N ILE A 213 -17.27 13.69 -32.17
CA ILE A 213 -17.53 12.43 -32.90
C ILE A 213 -19.03 12.10 -32.95
N PRO A 214 -19.48 11.26 -33.90
CA PRO A 214 -20.85 10.79 -33.93
C PRO A 214 -21.18 9.95 -32.70
N VAL A 215 -22.29 10.29 -32.04
CA VAL A 215 -22.83 9.59 -30.88
C VAL A 215 -24.31 9.30 -31.08
N GLN A 216 -24.78 8.18 -30.56
CA GLN A 216 -26.19 7.81 -30.60
C GLN A 216 -26.55 7.01 -29.35
N LEU A 217 -27.63 7.41 -28.68
CA LEU A 217 -28.20 6.64 -27.57
C LEU A 217 -29.26 5.69 -28.12
N SER A 218 -29.13 4.39 -27.88
CA SER A 218 -30.14 3.37 -28.21
C SER A 218 -30.46 2.54 -26.96
N GLY A 219 -31.70 2.64 -26.47
CA GLY A 219 -32.04 2.09 -25.15
C GLY A 219 -31.17 2.73 -24.06
N ASN A 220 -30.40 1.90 -23.36
CA ASN A 220 -29.46 2.33 -22.32
C ASN A 220 -27.99 2.33 -22.79
N THR A 221 -27.75 2.18 -24.10
CA THR A 221 -26.39 2.11 -24.66
C THR A 221 -26.11 3.34 -25.50
N LEU A 222 -25.11 4.11 -25.09
CA LEU A 222 -24.52 5.20 -25.85
C LEU A 222 -23.37 4.66 -26.71
N THR A 223 -23.54 4.75 -28.02
CA THR A 223 -22.51 4.38 -28.99
C THR A 223 -21.66 5.61 -29.34
N LEU A 224 -20.34 5.45 -29.35
CA LEU A 224 -19.33 6.47 -29.64
C LEU A 224 -18.51 6.00 -30.86
N HIS A 225 -18.73 6.60 -32.03
CA HIS A 225 -18.08 6.18 -33.28
C HIS A 225 -16.73 6.87 -33.48
N GLY A 226 -15.66 6.11 -33.64
CA GLY A 226 -14.31 6.63 -33.86
C GLY A 226 -13.68 7.30 -32.64
N ALA A 227 -14.14 6.95 -31.42
CA ALA A 227 -13.50 7.39 -30.19
C ALA A 227 -12.05 6.85 -30.12
N GLN A 228 -11.10 7.74 -29.84
CA GLN A 228 -9.69 7.38 -29.66
C GLN A 228 -9.23 7.61 -28.22
N ARG A 229 -9.75 8.67 -27.59
CA ARG A 229 -9.46 9.03 -26.20
C ARG A 229 -10.72 9.52 -25.51
N VAL A 230 -11.08 8.89 -24.39
CA VAL A 230 -12.24 9.25 -23.57
C VAL A 230 -11.79 9.53 -22.15
N TYR A 231 -11.93 10.78 -21.70
CA TYR A 231 -11.84 11.12 -20.28
C TYR A 231 -13.18 10.82 -19.64
N LEU A 232 -13.21 9.85 -18.72
CA LEU A 232 -14.40 9.41 -17.98
C LEU A 232 -14.21 9.76 -16.51
N ALA A 233 -15.10 10.57 -15.94
CA ALA A 233 -15.02 10.96 -14.53
C ALA A 233 -16.36 10.93 -13.81
N ALA A 234 -16.34 10.53 -12.55
CA ALA A 234 -17.45 10.65 -11.62
C ALA A 234 -17.42 12.03 -10.97
N LEU A 235 -18.48 12.81 -11.17
CA LEU A 235 -18.57 14.16 -10.62
C LEU A 235 -19.11 14.11 -9.18
N PRO A 236 -18.59 14.96 -8.26
CA PRO A 236 -19.18 15.06 -6.92
C PRO A 236 -20.57 15.71 -6.98
N SER A 237 -20.85 16.50 -8.03
CA SER A 237 -22.17 17.00 -8.37
C SER A 237 -22.22 17.38 -9.85
N ARG A 238 -23.42 17.47 -10.42
CA ARG A 238 -23.62 17.95 -11.80
C ARG A 238 -23.09 19.38 -12.05
N ALA A 239 -22.97 20.19 -10.99
CA ALA A 239 -22.42 21.55 -11.07
C ALA A 239 -20.90 21.57 -11.31
N SER A 240 -20.20 20.49 -10.98
CA SER A 240 -18.74 20.35 -11.17
C SER A 240 -18.33 20.06 -12.61
N TYR A 241 -19.29 19.97 -13.54
CA TYR A 241 -19.06 19.58 -14.93
C TYR A 241 -17.98 20.42 -15.63
N SER A 242 -18.07 21.76 -15.54
CA SER A 242 -17.13 22.66 -16.22
C SER A 242 -15.69 22.46 -15.75
N GLN A 243 -15.50 22.28 -14.44
CA GLN A 243 -14.18 22.05 -13.85
C GLN A 243 -13.55 20.74 -14.34
N PHE A 244 -14.31 19.65 -14.38
CA PHE A 244 -13.81 18.37 -14.89
C PHE A 244 -13.60 18.39 -16.41
N LYS A 245 -14.41 19.16 -17.15
CA LYS A 245 -14.21 19.37 -18.59
C LYS A 245 -12.89 20.11 -18.87
N GLU A 246 -12.50 21.06 -18.02
CA GLU A 246 -11.22 21.76 -18.12
C GLU A 246 -10.02 20.84 -17.81
N ASP A 247 -10.18 19.87 -16.90
CA ASP A 247 -9.15 18.87 -16.56
C ASP A 247 -9.09 17.69 -17.56
N ALA A 248 -9.99 17.64 -18.56
CA ALA A 248 -10.16 16.46 -19.43
C ALA A 248 -8.91 16.08 -20.24
N SER A 249 -7.95 16.99 -20.42
CA SER A 249 -6.67 16.72 -21.08
C SER A 249 -5.65 15.99 -20.18
N THR A 250 -5.86 15.99 -18.87
CA THR A 250 -4.95 15.40 -17.90
C THR A 250 -5.12 13.89 -17.81
N GLU A 251 -4.01 13.17 -17.68
CA GLU A 251 -3.98 11.73 -17.43
C GLU A 251 -2.92 11.43 -16.38
N ILE A 252 -3.22 10.48 -15.47
CA ILE A 252 -2.25 9.98 -14.49
C ILE A 252 -1.41 8.88 -15.17
N MET A 253 -0.11 9.13 -15.24
CA MET A 253 0.90 8.23 -15.83
C MET A 253 1.67 7.44 -14.78
N GLY A 254 1.62 7.87 -13.52
CA GLY A 254 2.28 7.19 -12.41
C GLY A 254 2.14 7.96 -11.10
N THR A 255 2.38 7.26 -10.00
CA THR A 255 2.20 7.76 -8.63
C THR A 255 3.37 7.35 -7.76
N MET A 256 3.80 8.24 -6.86
CA MET A 256 4.92 7.99 -5.95
C MET A 256 4.77 8.71 -4.60
N ALA A 257 4.95 7.97 -3.51
CA ALA A 257 4.95 8.46 -2.14
C ALA A 257 6.38 8.46 -1.60
N THR A 258 6.86 9.62 -1.17
CA THR A 258 8.23 9.77 -0.66
C THR A 258 8.20 10.23 0.80
N PRO A 259 8.53 9.36 1.76
CA PRO A 259 8.64 9.73 3.15
C PRO A 259 9.98 10.42 3.45
N GLU A 260 9.94 11.41 4.34
CA GLU A 260 11.08 12.14 4.87
C GLU A 260 10.84 12.45 6.35
N ILE A 261 11.80 12.09 7.21
CA ILE A 261 11.73 12.43 8.63
C ILE A 261 12.50 13.74 8.86
N ARG A 262 11.81 14.75 9.38
CA ARG A 262 12.41 16.05 9.74
C ARG A 262 12.07 16.40 11.18
N GLY A 263 13.06 16.31 12.06
CA GLY A 263 12.88 16.56 13.49
C GLY A 263 11.86 15.58 14.10
N THR A 264 10.78 16.11 14.66
CA THR A 264 9.72 15.34 15.33
C THR A 264 8.53 15.02 14.42
N LYS A 265 8.68 15.18 13.10
CA LYS A 265 7.60 14.95 12.13
C LYS A 265 8.05 14.02 11.01
N LEU A 266 7.09 13.23 10.55
CA LEU A 266 7.14 12.47 9.31
C LEU A 266 6.42 13.30 8.24
N PHE A 267 7.12 13.61 7.16
CA PHE A 267 6.54 14.21 5.97
C PHE A 267 6.42 13.13 4.89
N THR A 268 5.27 13.03 4.23
CA THR A 268 5.10 12.14 3.08
C THR A 268 4.62 12.97 1.90
N THR A 269 5.42 13.04 0.84
CA THR A 269 5.05 13.74 -0.40
C THR A 269 4.48 12.75 -1.41
N TYR A 270 3.22 12.95 -1.77
CA TYR A 270 2.49 12.19 -2.78
C TYR A 270 2.58 12.95 -4.10
N SER A 271 3.27 12.39 -5.09
CA SER A 271 3.48 12.99 -6.41
C SER A 271 2.74 12.21 -7.49
N LEU A 272 2.12 12.94 -8.42
CA LEU A 272 1.44 12.39 -9.60
C LEU A 272 2.18 12.83 -10.86
N ALA A 273 2.69 11.87 -11.62
CA ALA A 273 3.19 12.11 -12.96
C ALA A 273 1.99 12.20 -13.91
N THR A 274 1.86 13.29 -14.66
CA THR A 274 0.73 13.50 -15.56
C THR A 274 1.14 13.92 -16.97
N SER A 275 0.29 13.63 -17.95
CA SER A 275 0.48 14.07 -19.35
C SER A 275 0.08 15.53 -19.60
N GLY A 276 -0.66 16.13 -18.67
CA GLY A 276 -1.25 17.47 -18.77
C GLY A 276 -1.10 18.29 -17.49
N PRO A 277 -1.98 19.28 -17.27
CA PRO A 277 -2.03 20.10 -16.06
C PRO A 277 -2.17 19.29 -14.76
N ALA A 278 -2.23 20.00 -13.64
CA ALA A 278 -2.47 19.39 -12.33
C ALA A 278 -3.81 18.63 -12.33
N PRO A 279 -3.84 17.33 -12.00
CA PRO A 279 -5.06 16.54 -12.01
C PRO A 279 -5.96 16.89 -10.82
N LEU A 280 -7.27 16.65 -10.99
CA LEU A 280 -8.20 16.56 -9.88
C LEU A 280 -7.98 15.26 -9.09
N ILE A 281 -7.75 15.36 -7.78
CA ILE A 281 -7.53 14.23 -6.88
C ILE A 281 -8.31 14.42 -5.58
N ALA A 282 -8.93 13.34 -5.10
CA ALA A 282 -9.69 13.31 -3.86
C ALA A 282 -8.84 12.74 -2.72
N LEU A 283 -8.58 13.55 -1.70
CA LEU A 283 -7.79 13.17 -0.54
C LEU A 283 -8.65 12.48 0.51
N TYR A 284 -8.15 11.38 1.07
CA TYR A 284 -8.78 10.74 2.22
C TYR A 284 -8.73 11.64 3.48
N PRO A 285 -9.60 11.42 4.48
CA PRO A 285 -9.59 12.20 5.71
C PRO A 285 -8.22 12.25 6.41
N HIS A 286 -7.54 11.11 6.60
CA HIS A 286 -6.22 11.10 7.24
C HIS A 286 -5.16 11.92 6.47
N GLN A 287 -5.29 12.07 5.15
CA GLN A 287 -4.41 12.91 4.35
C GLN A 287 -4.80 14.39 4.48
N ARG A 288 -6.09 14.68 4.33
CA ARG A 288 -6.65 16.04 4.34
C ARG A 288 -6.38 16.75 5.65
N GLU A 289 -6.59 16.07 6.77
CA GLU A 289 -6.42 16.63 8.11
C GLU A 289 -4.95 16.84 8.48
N ASN A 290 -4.04 16.15 7.78
CA ASN A 290 -2.61 16.21 8.04
C ASN A 290 -1.81 16.91 6.92
N LEU A 291 -2.46 17.64 6.02
CA LEU A 291 -1.79 18.41 4.98
C LEU A 291 -0.79 19.42 5.59
N ALA A 292 0.44 19.42 5.07
CA ALA A 292 1.47 20.39 5.44
C ALA A 292 1.10 21.81 4.95
N ASP A 293 0.54 21.89 3.74
CA ASP A 293 0.10 23.12 3.09
C ASP A 293 -1.39 23.07 2.75
N ARG A 294 -2.07 24.21 2.87
CA ARG A 294 -3.48 24.30 2.52
C ARG A 294 -3.67 24.27 1.00
N LEU A 295 -4.53 23.38 0.54
CA LEU A 295 -4.98 23.31 -0.86
C LEU A 295 -6.42 23.82 -0.98
N PRO A 296 -6.78 24.54 -2.07
CA PRO A 296 -8.15 24.93 -2.33
C PRO A 296 -9.08 23.71 -2.46
N VAL A 297 -10.19 23.73 -1.74
CA VAL A 297 -11.22 22.68 -1.82
C VAL A 297 -12.14 22.97 -3.00
N LEU A 298 -12.26 22.00 -3.90
CA LEU A 298 -13.02 22.11 -5.14
C LEU A 298 -14.33 21.32 -5.10
N GLY A 299 -14.46 20.41 -4.15
CA GLY A 299 -15.63 19.56 -3.94
C GLY A 299 -15.33 18.47 -2.93
N SER A 300 -16.26 17.54 -2.79
CA SER A 300 -16.12 16.40 -1.88
C SER A 300 -16.94 15.20 -2.34
N TYR A 301 -16.49 14.01 -1.95
CA TYR A 301 -17.22 12.75 -2.14
C TYR A 301 -17.51 12.13 -0.77
N THR A 302 -18.74 11.66 -0.57
CA THR A 302 -19.08 10.82 0.58
C THR A 302 -18.72 9.38 0.24
N THR A 303 -17.82 8.76 1.00
CA THR A 303 -17.38 7.38 0.79
C THR A 303 -17.40 6.58 2.09
N ILE A 304 -17.13 5.27 2.00
CA ILE A 304 -17.02 4.38 3.16
C ILE A 304 -15.93 4.83 4.16
N ARG A 305 -14.90 5.56 3.68
CA ARG A 305 -13.83 6.14 4.50
C ARG A 305 -14.17 7.51 5.08
N GLY A 306 -15.39 8.01 4.87
CA GLY A 306 -15.81 9.35 5.27
C GLY A 306 -15.81 10.33 4.09
N THR A 307 -15.58 11.61 4.37
CA THR A 307 -15.59 12.64 3.30
C THR A 307 -14.23 12.75 2.65
N MET A 308 -14.11 12.33 1.39
CA MET A 308 -12.90 12.60 0.59
C MET A 308 -12.96 14.01 -0.01
N THR A 309 -11.87 14.77 0.10
CA THR A 309 -11.81 16.18 -0.30
C THR A 309 -11.16 16.33 -1.67
N LEU A 310 -11.87 16.90 -2.64
CA LEU A 310 -11.36 17.13 -3.99
C LEU A 310 -10.48 18.38 -4.05
N VAL A 311 -9.27 18.22 -4.56
CA VAL A 311 -8.28 19.28 -4.80
C VAL A 311 -7.67 19.13 -6.20
N GLN A 312 -6.91 20.12 -6.67
CA GLN A 312 -6.19 20.05 -7.94
C GLN A 312 -4.70 20.29 -7.70
N THR A 313 -3.86 19.28 -7.92
CA THR A 313 -2.40 19.39 -7.68
C THR A 313 -1.59 18.27 -8.33
N HIS A 314 -0.35 18.56 -8.72
CA HIS A 314 0.64 17.52 -9.10
C HIS A 314 1.25 16.80 -7.89
N ALA A 315 1.23 17.44 -6.72
CA ALA A 315 1.74 16.84 -5.50
C ALA A 315 1.12 17.46 -4.25
N PHE A 316 1.05 16.69 -3.18
CA PHE A 316 0.71 17.21 -1.85
C PHE A 316 1.57 16.51 -0.80
N THR A 317 1.76 17.16 0.34
CA THR A 317 2.57 16.62 1.43
C THR A 317 1.72 16.54 2.70
N THR A 318 1.74 15.39 3.36
CA THR A 318 1.25 15.25 4.74
C THR A 318 2.38 15.46 5.74
N ALA A 319 2.05 15.90 6.96
CA ALA A 319 3.00 16.14 8.03
C ALA A 319 2.46 15.58 9.37
N LEU A 320 2.77 14.31 9.63
CA LEU A 320 2.36 13.61 10.85
C LEU A 320 3.35 13.84 11.99
N PRO A 321 2.90 13.93 13.26
CA PRO A 321 3.77 13.76 14.41
C PRO A 321 4.42 12.37 14.36
N LEU A 322 5.75 12.33 14.30
CA LEU A 322 6.50 11.09 14.16
C LEU A 322 6.27 10.20 15.39
N GLN A 323 5.84 8.97 15.17
CA GLN A 323 5.78 7.96 16.23
C GLN A 323 7.11 7.19 16.23
N ARG A 324 7.86 7.28 17.34
CA ARG A 324 9.06 6.46 17.57
C ARG A 324 8.79 5.51 18.73
N PRO A 325 8.60 4.21 18.47
CA PRO A 325 8.33 3.25 19.55
C PRO A 325 9.56 3.06 20.44
N ALA A 326 9.32 2.71 21.70
CA ALA A 326 10.40 2.25 22.59
C ALA A 326 10.96 0.93 22.05
N THR A 327 12.27 0.68 22.24
CA THR A 327 12.91 -0.54 21.73
C THR A 327 12.76 -1.75 22.66
N ASP A 328 12.41 -1.50 23.92
CA ASP A 328 12.24 -2.50 24.97
C ASP A 328 11.37 -1.91 26.11
N PHE A 329 11.21 -2.68 27.19
CA PHE A 329 10.46 -2.29 28.38
C PHE A 329 11.28 -1.48 29.40
N SER A 330 12.49 -0.98 29.07
CA SER A 330 13.34 -0.22 30.01
C SER A 330 12.70 1.09 30.47
N ALA A 331 11.75 1.63 29.70
CA ALA A 331 11.01 2.84 30.04
C ALA A 331 9.87 2.62 31.06
N LEU A 332 9.65 1.38 31.53
CA LEU A 332 8.66 1.08 32.58
C LEU A 332 9.00 1.85 33.86
N LYS A 333 8.27 2.95 34.10
CA LYS A 333 8.47 3.84 35.26
C LYS A 333 8.22 3.14 36.60
N THR A 334 7.34 2.14 36.60
CA THR A 334 7.00 1.33 37.77
C THR A 334 6.72 -0.08 37.31
N VAL A 335 7.43 -1.05 37.86
CA VAL A 335 7.10 -2.47 37.70
C VAL A 335 6.34 -2.92 38.95
N PRO A 336 5.10 -3.40 38.79
CA PRO A 336 4.34 -3.98 39.90
C PRO A 336 5.13 -5.13 40.56
N PRO A 337 5.26 -5.19 41.91
CA PRO A 337 6.03 -6.22 42.60
C PRO A 337 5.58 -7.67 42.33
N ASP A 338 4.29 -7.84 42.04
CA ASP A 338 3.67 -9.08 41.61
C ASP A 338 4.18 -9.52 40.23
N LEU A 339 4.37 -8.60 39.28
CA LEU A 339 4.96 -8.92 37.97
C LEU A 339 6.39 -9.45 38.10
N ALA A 340 7.24 -8.77 38.88
CA ALA A 340 8.63 -9.20 39.09
C ALA A 340 8.71 -10.58 39.78
N SER A 341 7.75 -10.89 40.65
CA SER A 341 7.66 -12.18 41.34
C SER A 341 7.11 -13.30 40.45
N ALA A 342 6.20 -12.98 39.51
CA ALA A 342 5.58 -13.93 38.60
C ALA A 342 6.47 -14.29 37.39
N LEU A 343 7.31 -13.36 36.93
CA LEU A 343 8.09 -13.53 35.71
C LEU A 343 9.00 -14.79 35.70
N PRO A 344 9.72 -15.15 36.79
CA PRO A 344 10.47 -16.40 36.83
C PRO A 344 9.61 -17.65 36.62
N SER A 345 8.39 -17.69 37.17
CA SER A 345 7.46 -18.81 36.95
C SER A 345 6.91 -18.81 35.53
N ASP A 346 6.62 -17.65 34.95
CA ASP A 346 6.12 -17.55 33.58
C ASP A 346 7.18 -18.01 32.56
N ILE A 347 8.44 -17.65 32.78
CA ILE A 347 9.57 -18.12 31.96
C ILE A 347 9.74 -19.64 32.09
N GLN A 348 9.65 -20.18 33.31
CA GLN A 348 9.72 -21.63 33.51
C GLN A 348 8.57 -22.36 32.81
N ASN A 349 7.35 -21.83 32.93
CA ASN A 349 6.17 -22.39 32.27
C ASN A 349 6.31 -22.32 30.74
N PHE A 350 6.76 -21.20 30.18
CA PHE A 350 7.01 -21.04 28.74
C PHE A 350 7.99 -22.09 28.21
N ILE A 351 9.12 -22.28 28.89
CA ILE A 351 10.12 -23.29 28.55
C ILE A 351 9.54 -24.70 28.66
N ALA A 352 8.76 -24.98 29.71
CA ALA A 352 8.17 -26.30 29.94
C ALA A 352 7.08 -26.67 28.93
N THR A 353 6.27 -25.70 28.48
CA THR A 353 5.25 -25.92 27.46
C THR A 353 5.86 -26.11 26.08
N GLY A 354 6.94 -25.40 25.75
CA GLY A 354 7.55 -25.45 24.43
C GLY A 354 6.66 -24.86 23.33
N PRO A 355 7.11 -24.89 22.07
CA PRO A 355 6.36 -24.35 20.94
C PRO A 355 5.07 -25.15 20.67
N PRO A 356 4.03 -24.53 20.09
CA PRO A 356 2.79 -25.21 19.73
C PRO A 356 3.07 -26.40 18.80
N PRO A 357 2.61 -27.63 19.14
CA PRO A 357 2.90 -28.81 18.34
C PRO A 357 2.41 -28.68 16.90
N GLY A 358 3.31 -28.86 15.93
CA GLY A 358 2.99 -28.89 14.50
C GLY A 358 2.88 -27.52 13.83
N SER A 359 2.79 -26.40 14.58
CA SER A 359 2.82 -25.06 13.97
C SER A 359 4.23 -24.71 13.49
N LYS A 360 4.30 -24.07 12.33
CA LYS A 360 5.55 -23.62 11.70
C LYS A 360 5.48 -22.18 11.19
N ASP A 361 4.38 -21.49 11.46
CA ASP A 361 4.04 -20.21 10.85
C ASP A 361 3.42 -19.27 11.90
N TYR A 362 2.14 -18.93 11.81
CA TYR A 362 1.47 -17.95 12.68
C TYR A 362 1.54 -18.30 14.17
N PHE A 363 1.03 -19.47 14.59
CA PHE A 363 0.98 -19.78 16.03
C PHE A 363 2.38 -19.93 16.63
N LEU A 364 3.35 -20.40 15.84
CA LEU A 364 4.75 -20.41 16.20
C LEU A 364 5.31 -18.98 16.34
N GLY A 365 4.97 -18.08 15.43
CA GLY A 365 5.27 -16.65 15.50
C GLY A 365 4.72 -16.02 16.78
N VAL A 366 3.43 -16.21 17.08
CA VAL A 366 2.78 -15.74 18.31
C VAL A 366 3.51 -16.27 19.55
N TRP A 367 3.89 -17.55 19.55
CA TRP A 367 4.67 -18.15 20.64
C TRP A 367 6.05 -17.49 20.80
N PHE A 368 6.76 -17.23 19.70
CA PHE A 368 8.01 -16.48 19.73
C PHE A 368 7.82 -15.04 20.22
N GLY A 369 6.72 -14.38 19.83
CA GLY A 369 6.34 -13.06 20.33
C GLY A 369 6.23 -13.03 21.85
N ARG A 370 5.49 -13.98 22.43
CA ARG A 370 5.37 -14.13 23.89
C ARG A 370 6.73 -14.38 24.56
N GLY A 371 7.56 -15.25 23.99
CA GLY A 371 8.91 -15.49 24.50
C GLY A 371 9.78 -14.22 24.46
N THR A 372 9.65 -13.44 23.39
CA THR A 372 10.33 -12.16 23.20
C THR A 372 9.91 -11.14 24.26
N ASP A 373 8.62 -11.05 24.58
CA ASP A 373 8.11 -10.17 25.65
C ASP A 373 8.70 -10.56 27.01
N LEU A 374 8.67 -11.86 27.35
CA LEU A 374 9.25 -12.37 28.59
C LEU A 374 10.76 -12.08 28.68
N LEU A 375 11.47 -12.20 27.55
CA LEU A 375 12.90 -11.93 27.47
C LEU A 375 13.21 -10.44 27.68
N GLN A 376 12.48 -9.54 27.02
CA GLN A 376 12.64 -8.09 27.19
C GLN A 376 12.28 -7.63 28.62
N LEU A 377 11.25 -8.24 29.24
CA LEU A 377 10.90 -7.97 30.63
C LEU A 377 11.99 -8.45 31.60
N ALA A 378 12.54 -9.66 31.39
CA ALA A 378 13.63 -10.17 32.22
C ALA A 378 14.87 -9.27 32.13
N HIS A 379 15.19 -8.80 30.93
CA HIS A 379 16.24 -7.82 30.68
C HIS A 379 16.01 -6.50 31.43
N ALA A 380 14.83 -5.89 31.24
CA ALA A 380 14.46 -4.62 31.86
C ALA A 380 14.48 -4.67 33.40
N LEU A 381 14.26 -5.86 33.98
CA LEU A 381 14.26 -6.09 35.43
C LEU A 381 15.60 -6.57 36.00
N GLY A 382 16.61 -6.77 35.18
CA GLY A 382 17.90 -7.31 35.63
C GLY A 382 17.84 -8.76 36.12
N LEU A 383 16.86 -9.54 35.66
CA LEU A 383 16.73 -10.97 35.97
C LEU A 383 17.66 -11.80 35.07
N HIS A 384 18.97 -11.57 35.21
CA HIS A 384 19.99 -12.09 34.30
C HIS A 384 19.98 -13.63 34.16
N ASP A 385 19.76 -14.36 35.25
CA ASP A 385 19.74 -15.83 35.19
C ASP A 385 18.54 -16.35 34.36
N GLN A 386 17.39 -15.71 34.52
CA GLN A 386 16.16 -16.04 33.81
C GLN A 386 16.25 -15.63 32.34
N GLU A 387 16.79 -14.44 32.05
CA GLU A 387 17.08 -13.96 30.70
C GLU A 387 17.98 -14.95 29.97
N GLN A 388 19.14 -15.30 30.55
CA GLN A 388 20.10 -16.21 29.93
C GLN A 388 19.55 -17.63 29.75
N ARG A 389 18.72 -18.10 30.68
CA ARG A 389 18.05 -19.39 30.56
C ARG A 389 17.05 -19.40 29.41
N LEU A 390 16.26 -18.33 29.27
CA LEU A 390 15.28 -18.20 28.19
C LEU A 390 15.95 -18.03 26.84
N LEU A 391 17.00 -17.19 26.77
CA LEU A 391 17.79 -16.96 25.56
C LEU A 391 18.37 -18.28 25.01
N LYS A 392 19.08 -19.05 25.85
CA LYS A 392 19.64 -20.37 25.49
C LYS A 392 18.60 -21.39 25.04
N PHE A 393 17.36 -21.25 25.48
CA PHE A 393 16.25 -22.10 25.05
C PHE A 393 15.68 -21.64 23.70
N MET A 394 15.43 -20.34 23.53
CA MET A 394 14.78 -19.79 22.35
C MET A 394 15.66 -19.80 21.11
N GLU A 395 16.94 -19.45 21.22
CA GLU A 395 17.88 -19.35 20.09
C GLU A 395 17.93 -20.60 19.20
N PRO A 396 18.13 -21.83 19.71
CA PRO A 396 18.16 -23.02 18.85
C PRO A 396 16.79 -23.31 18.21
N VAL A 397 15.69 -23.08 18.94
CA VAL A 397 14.32 -23.29 18.43
C VAL A 397 14.02 -22.28 17.31
N PHE A 398 14.40 -21.02 17.49
CA PHE A 398 14.23 -19.97 16.50
C PHE A 398 15.08 -20.21 15.25
N MET A 399 16.35 -20.60 15.42
CA MET A 399 17.23 -20.95 14.29
C MET A 399 16.64 -22.10 13.46
N GLN A 400 16.15 -23.15 14.12
CA GLN A 400 15.52 -24.28 13.44
C GLN A 400 14.28 -23.83 12.63
N SER A 401 13.51 -22.88 13.16
CA SER A 401 12.30 -22.38 12.50
C SER A 401 12.57 -21.65 11.18
N MET A 402 13.80 -21.14 10.96
CA MET A 402 14.16 -20.51 9.68
C MET A 402 14.07 -21.48 8.49
N GLY A 403 14.24 -22.79 8.73
CA GLY A 403 14.05 -23.83 7.73
C GLY A 403 12.60 -24.07 7.33
N TYR A 404 11.64 -23.40 7.98
CA TYR A 404 10.21 -23.53 7.68
C TYR A 404 9.71 -22.54 6.64
N PHE A 405 10.55 -21.64 6.15
CA PHE A 405 10.18 -20.64 5.16
C PHE A 405 11.03 -20.82 3.90
N ARG A 406 10.39 -20.71 2.74
CA ARG A 406 11.04 -20.87 1.44
C ARG A 406 10.57 -19.81 0.46
N TYR A 407 11.46 -19.40 -0.43
CA TYR A 407 11.08 -18.52 -1.53
C TYR A 407 10.32 -19.32 -2.61
N ASP A 408 9.11 -18.88 -2.94
CA ASP A 408 8.31 -19.36 -4.07
C ASP A 408 8.47 -18.38 -5.24
N ALA A 409 9.28 -18.75 -6.23
CA ALA A 409 9.54 -17.92 -7.41
C ALA A 409 8.29 -17.67 -8.26
N SER A 410 7.28 -18.55 -8.20
CA SER A 410 6.03 -18.37 -8.95
C SER A 410 5.12 -17.30 -8.35
N LYS A 411 5.27 -17.05 -7.05
CA LYS A 411 4.57 -15.98 -6.32
C LYS A 411 5.43 -14.78 -6.02
N THR A 412 6.73 -14.86 -6.31
CA THR A 412 7.74 -13.86 -5.95
C THR A 412 7.62 -13.48 -4.47
N SER A 413 7.61 -14.52 -3.62
CA SER A 413 7.25 -14.39 -2.21
C SER A 413 7.93 -15.43 -1.34
N THR A 414 8.15 -15.10 -0.06
CA THR A 414 8.42 -16.09 0.97
C THR A 414 7.11 -16.79 1.35
N ILE A 415 7.14 -18.11 1.55
CA ILE A 415 5.97 -18.92 1.93
C ILE A 415 6.38 -19.91 3.02
N ALA A 416 5.53 -20.08 4.03
CA ALA A 416 5.69 -21.09 5.05
C ALA A 416 5.50 -22.52 4.49
N THR A 417 6.26 -23.48 5.03
CA THR A 417 6.18 -24.89 4.64
C THR A 417 4.97 -25.62 5.21
N SER A 418 4.40 -25.09 6.30
CA SER A 418 3.12 -25.49 6.84
C SER A 418 2.33 -24.20 7.11
N PRO A 419 1.76 -23.61 6.05
CA PRO A 419 1.12 -22.31 6.11
C PRO A 419 -0.14 -22.37 6.96
N GLU A 420 -0.42 -21.26 7.65
CA GLU A 420 -1.64 -21.05 8.43
C GLU A 420 -2.40 -19.85 7.83
N PHE A 421 -3.72 -19.80 7.98
CA PHE A 421 -4.56 -18.66 7.59
C PHE A 421 -4.39 -18.14 6.14
N GLY A 422 -3.97 -19.01 5.21
CA GLY A 422 -3.79 -18.63 3.81
C GLY A 422 -2.45 -17.96 3.50
N ASN A 423 -1.42 -18.14 4.33
CA ASN A 423 -0.05 -17.69 4.02
C ASN A 423 0.41 -18.14 2.62
N GLU A 424 0.04 -19.33 2.16
CA GLU A 424 0.35 -19.80 0.81
C GLU A 424 -0.33 -19.00 -0.33
N ASN A 425 -1.37 -18.25 0.03
CA ASN A 425 -2.12 -17.34 -0.82
C ASN A 425 -1.68 -15.87 -0.64
N LEU A 426 -0.55 -15.64 0.06
CA LEU A 426 0.01 -14.32 0.36
C LEU A 426 -0.78 -13.55 1.42
N ASN A 427 -1.64 -14.22 2.18
CA ASN A 427 -2.39 -13.61 3.26
C ASN A 427 -1.48 -13.41 4.48
N ASP A 428 -1.64 -12.28 5.15
CA ASP A 428 -1.19 -12.09 6.53
C ASP A 428 0.34 -12.16 6.74
N HIS A 429 1.13 -11.99 5.68
CA HIS A 429 2.59 -12.07 5.78
C HIS A 429 3.17 -11.06 6.77
N HIS A 430 2.64 -9.84 6.81
CA HIS A 430 3.03 -8.83 7.81
C HIS A 430 2.67 -9.27 9.23
N PHE A 431 1.47 -9.84 9.46
CA PHE A 431 1.10 -10.39 10.76
C PHE A 431 2.05 -11.52 11.19
N HIS A 432 2.21 -12.52 10.33
CA HIS A 432 3.01 -13.71 10.61
C HIS A 432 4.49 -13.36 10.78
N TYR A 433 5.08 -12.74 9.77
CA TYR A 433 6.52 -12.51 9.69
C TYR A 433 6.95 -11.38 10.63
N GLY A 434 6.03 -10.47 11.00
CA GLY A 434 6.25 -9.46 12.03
C GLY A 434 6.74 -10.04 13.35
N TYR A 435 6.16 -11.17 13.80
CA TYR A 435 6.64 -11.88 14.99
C TYR A 435 8.08 -12.40 14.85
N PHE A 436 8.40 -13.01 13.71
CA PHE A 436 9.74 -13.56 13.47
C PHE A 436 10.79 -12.45 13.36
N ILE A 437 10.49 -11.38 12.61
CA ILE A 437 11.38 -10.24 12.45
C ILE A 437 11.65 -9.57 13.81
N ARG A 438 10.58 -9.33 14.60
CA ARG A 438 10.71 -8.76 15.95
C ARG A 438 11.58 -9.66 16.85
N THR A 439 11.30 -10.96 16.86
CA THR A 439 12.04 -11.93 17.68
C THR A 439 13.51 -11.95 17.30
N ALA A 440 13.82 -12.01 16.00
CA ALA A 440 15.20 -11.98 15.51
C ALA A 440 15.94 -10.72 15.92
N ALA A 441 15.28 -9.56 15.87
CA ALA A 441 15.88 -8.29 16.27
C ALA A 441 16.22 -8.27 17.77
N VAL A 442 15.31 -8.74 18.63
CA VAL A 442 15.55 -8.79 20.08
C VAL A 442 16.63 -9.81 20.45
N LEU A 443 16.61 -11.01 19.84
CA LEU A 443 17.67 -12.00 20.05
C LEU A 443 19.03 -11.43 19.63
N ALA A 444 19.13 -10.79 18.46
CA ALA A 444 20.36 -10.17 17.99
C ALA A 444 20.82 -8.97 18.85
N GLN A 445 19.89 -8.26 19.50
CA GLN A 445 20.22 -7.18 20.43
C GLN A 445 20.86 -7.71 21.71
N LEU A 446 20.41 -8.87 22.22
CA LEU A 446 20.87 -9.49 23.46
C LEU A 446 22.09 -10.40 23.25
N ASP A 447 22.17 -11.11 22.11
CA ASP A 447 23.34 -11.83 21.63
C ASP A 447 23.71 -11.37 20.21
N PRO A 448 24.63 -10.40 20.06
CA PRO A 448 25.09 -9.94 18.75
C PRO A 448 25.71 -11.04 17.88
N SER A 449 26.19 -12.14 18.46
CA SER A 449 26.74 -13.26 17.70
C SER A 449 25.65 -14.06 16.96
N TYR A 450 24.40 -13.95 17.42
CA TYR A 450 23.24 -14.60 16.83
C TYR A 450 22.82 -13.98 15.48
N LEU A 451 23.10 -12.67 15.28
CA LEU A 451 22.70 -11.94 14.08
C LEU A 451 23.14 -12.66 12.79
N ALA A 452 24.40 -13.09 12.72
CA ALA A 452 24.96 -13.75 11.54
C ALA A 452 24.24 -15.07 11.19
N GLN A 453 23.60 -15.73 12.17
CA GLN A 453 22.95 -17.02 11.99
C GLN A 453 21.54 -16.88 11.38
N VAL A 454 20.85 -15.77 11.65
CA VAL A 454 19.45 -15.55 11.22
C VAL A 454 19.30 -14.46 10.17
N GLN A 455 20.34 -13.67 9.88
CA GLN A 455 20.25 -12.50 9.02
C GLN A 455 19.70 -12.80 7.62
N THR A 456 20.14 -13.86 6.97
CA THR A 456 19.72 -14.21 5.60
C THR A 456 18.22 -14.53 5.50
N PRO A 457 17.68 -15.51 6.26
CA PRO A 457 16.25 -15.82 6.21
C PRO A 457 15.37 -14.64 6.66
N ILE A 458 15.80 -13.87 7.67
CA ILE A 458 15.04 -12.71 8.15
C ILE A 458 15.04 -11.57 7.12
N LYS A 459 16.15 -11.33 6.42
CA LYS A 459 16.17 -10.38 5.28
C LYS A 459 15.16 -10.76 4.21
N GLN A 460 14.93 -12.04 3.98
CA GLN A 460 13.92 -12.51 3.02
C GLN A 460 12.50 -12.17 3.50
N MET A 461 12.17 -12.40 4.77
CA MET A 461 10.89 -11.99 5.36
C MET A 461 10.67 -10.48 5.34
N VAL A 462 11.70 -9.71 5.71
CA VAL A 462 11.67 -8.24 5.68
C VAL A 462 11.41 -7.72 4.27
N ALA A 463 12.11 -8.29 3.28
CA ALA A 463 11.93 -7.90 1.89
C ALA A 463 10.53 -8.29 1.38
N ASP A 464 9.99 -9.42 1.85
CA ASP A 464 8.68 -9.91 1.45
C ASP A 464 7.53 -9.00 1.88
N VAL A 465 7.52 -8.55 3.14
CA VAL A 465 6.42 -7.72 3.69
C VAL A 465 6.55 -6.25 3.33
N GLY A 466 7.79 -5.74 3.24
CA GLY A 466 8.03 -4.30 3.38
C GLY A 466 9.31 -3.80 2.72
N THR A 467 9.76 -4.40 1.61
CA THR A 467 10.92 -3.84 0.89
C THR A 467 10.64 -2.41 0.43
N TYR A 468 11.55 -1.49 0.77
CA TYR A 468 11.52 -0.09 0.32
C TYR A 468 12.19 0.11 -1.06
N ASN A 469 12.69 -0.96 -1.67
CA ASN A 469 13.32 -0.93 -2.99
C ASN A 469 12.29 -1.20 -4.10
N ARG A 470 11.85 -0.14 -4.79
CA ARG A 470 10.94 -0.22 -5.96
C ARG A 470 11.49 -1.01 -7.15
N GLY A 471 12.82 -1.10 -7.27
CA GLY A 471 13.50 -1.84 -8.34
C GLY A 471 13.76 -3.32 -8.01
N SER A 472 13.23 -3.82 -6.91
CA SER A 472 13.38 -5.23 -6.52
C SER A 472 12.83 -6.17 -7.59
N SER A 473 13.59 -7.23 -7.91
CA SER A 473 13.15 -8.28 -8.84
C SER A 473 12.60 -9.52 -8.12
N GLN A 474 12.61 -9.53 -6.78
CA GLN A 474 12.22 -10.69 -5.98
C GLN A 474 10.93 -10.45 -5.18
N PHE A 475 10.71 -9.23 -4.73
CA PHE A 475 9.57 -8.85 -3.90
C PHE A 475 9.01 -7.50 -4.38
N PRO A 476 7.69 -7.29 -4.35
CA PRO A 476 7.08 -6.01 -4.71
C PRO A 476 7.35 -4.94 -3.65
N TYR A 477 7.34 -3.67 -4.04
CA TYR A 477 7.46 -2.55 -3.11
C TYR A 477 6.33 -2.59 -2.07
N LEU A 478 6.70 -2.58 -0.78
CA LEU A 478 5.78 -2.51 0.35
C LEU A 478 4.53 -3.41 0.22
N ARG A 479 4.72 -4.70 -0.09
CA ARG A 479 3.64 -5.66 -0.42
C ARG A 479 2.31 -5.38 0.28
N ASN A 480 2.32 -5.42 1.62
CA ASN A 480 1.11 -5.32 2.42
C ASN A 480 0.59 -3.90 2.58
N PHE A 481 1.42 -2.87 2.43
CA PHE A 481 1.04 -1.51 2.80
C PHE A 481 0.50 -0.71 1.60
N ASP A 482 -0.72 -0.23 1.71
CA ASP A 482 -1.29 0.71 0.76
C ASP A 482 -0.90 2.13 1.16
N VAL A 483 -0.02 2.75 0.38
CA VAL A 483 0.54 4.07 0.74
C VAL A 483 -0.50 5.19 0.74
N TYR A 484 -1.61 5.04 0.02
CA TYR A 484 -2.60 6.10 -0.17
C TYR A 484 -3.80 5.91 0.76
N GLU A 485 -4.29 4.67 0.97
CA GLU A 485 -5.21 4.36 2.07
C GLU A 485 -4.51 4.55 3.43
N GLY A 486 -3.19 4.38 3.48
CA GLY A 486 -2.36 4.64 4.66
C GLY A 486 -2.36 3.50 5.67
N HIS A 487 -2.86 2.32 5.31
CA HIS A 487 -2.88 1.12 6.13
C HIS A 487 -2.55 -0.11 5.28
N SER A 488 -2.36 -1.25 5.94
CA SER A 488 -2.07 -2.51 5.30
C SER A 488 -3.32 -3.26 4.84
N TRP A 489 -3.15 -4.12 3.85
CA TRP A 489 -4.13 -5.10 3.40
C TRP A 489 -3.64 -6.52 3.70
N ALA A 490 -4.56 -7.34 4.21
CA ALA A 490 -4.26 -8.65 4.73
C ALA A 490 -4.35 -9.73 3.65
N ASP A 491 -5.39 -9.72 2.81
CA ASP A 491 -5.57 -10.75 1.77
C ASP A 491 -4.68 -10.51 0.55
N GLY A 492 -3.99 -11.56 0.11
CA GLY A 492 -3.05 -11.52 -1.00
C GLY A 492 -3.68 -11.20 -2.35
N TYR A 493 -4.93 -11.61 -2.56
CA TYR A 493 -5.60 -11.54 -3.85
C TYR A 493 -6.89 -10.73 -3.86
N ALA A 494 -7.40 -10.23 -2.72
CA ALA A 494 -8.60 -9.40 -2.62
C ALA A 494 -9.84 -9.99 -3.34
N LYS A 495 -10.06 -11.32 -3.23
CA LYS A 495 -11.13 -12.02 -3.99
C LYS A 495 -12.49 -11.94 -3.29
N PHE A 496 -12.91 -10.74 -2.93
CA PHE A 496 -14.18 -10.48 -2.29
C PHE A 496 -14.94 -9.31 -2.94
N ALA A 497 -16.27 -9.39 -2.92
CA ALA A 497 -17.14 -8.34 -3.44
C ALA A 497 -16.94 -6.97 -2.75
N ASP A 498 -16.45 -7.00 -1.50
CA ASP A 498 -16.16 -5.82 -0.68
C ASP A 498 -14.70 -5.33 -0.82
N GLY A 499 -13.90 -5.93 -1.73
CA GLY A 499 -12.50 -5.57 -1.95
C GLY A 499 -11.54 -6.33 -1.03
N ASN A 500 -10.37 -5.75 -0.78
CA ASN A 500 -9.41 -6.29 0.20
C ASN A 500 -9.85 -5.92 1.62
N ASP A 501 -9.29 -6.58 2.64
CA ASP A 501 -9.61 -6.37 4.04
C ASP A 501 -8.38 -6.34 4.96
N GLN A 502 -8.55 -5.75 6.14
CA GLN A 502 -7.64 -5.91 7.27
C GLN A 502 -8.45 -6.01 8.56
N GLU A 503 -8.16 -7.05 9.35
CA GLU A 503 -8.71 -7.23 10.70
C GLU A 503 -7.74 -6.64 11.72
N SER A 504 -6.63 -7.33 12.00
CA SER A 504 -5.71 -7.04 13.11
C SER A 504 -4.72 -5.89 12.81
N THR A 505 -5.16 -4.65 13.01
CA THR A 505 -4.28 -3.48 12.78
C THR A 505 -3.08 -3.42 13.72
N SER A 506 -3.25 -3.94 14.94
CA SER A 506 -2.19 -4.02 15.94
C SER A 506 -1.07 -4.99 15.53
N GLU A 507 -1.37 -6.05 14.79
CA GLU A 507 -0.33 -6.94 14.23
C GLU A 507 0.40 -6.32 13.03
N ALA A 508 -0.28 -5.52 12.19
CA ALA A 508 0.42 -4.71 11.17
C ALA A 508 1.39 -3.72 11.84
N ILE A 509 0.93 -3.00 12.87
CA ILE A 509 1.75 -2.06 13.65
C ILE A 509 2.93 -2.78 14.31
N GLN A 510 2.71 -3.98 14.85
CA GLN A 510 3.77 -4.83 15.40
C GLN A 510 4.80 -5.22 14.32
N ALA A 511 4.37 -5.53 13.10
CA ALA A 511 5.29 -5.85 12.01
C ALA A 511 6.23 -4.67 11.71
N TRP A 512 5.69 -3.45 11.67
CA TRP A 512 6.48 -2.23 11.46
C TRP A 512 7.39 -1.90 12.64
N TYR A 513 6.95 -2.17 13.86
CA TYR A 513 7.81 -2.14 15.04
C TYR A 513 8.95 -3.16 14.91
N GLY A 514 8.68 -4.38 14.45
CA GLY A 514 9.69 -5.40 14.16
C GLY A 514 10.71 -4.93 13.12
N LEU A 515 10.26 -4.33 12.01
CA LEU A 515 11.15 -3.72 11.01
C LEU A 515 12.01 -2.60 11.62
N TYR A 516 11.44 -1.77 12.48
CA TYR A 516 12.19 -0.72 13.18
C TYR A 516 13.29 -1.34 14.05
N LEU A 517 12.99 -2.32 14.90
CA LEU A 517 14.02 -3.01 15.70
C LEU A 517 15.09 -3.66 14.83
N TRP A 518 14.68 -4.32 13.74
CA TRP A 518 15.61 -4.97 12.81
C TRP A 518 16.54 -3.96 12.14
N SER A 519 16.03 -2.77 11.79
CA SER A 519 16.85 -1.67 11.25
C SER A 519 17.93 -1.21 12.23
N GLN A 520 17.65 -1.26 13.54
CA GLN A 520 18.61 -0.84 14.57
C GLN A 520 19.75 -1.85 14.69
N VAL A 521 19.45 -3.15 14.78
CA VAL A 521 20.49 -4.19 14.91
C VAL A 521 21.28 -4.44 13.62
N THR A 522 20.72 -4.07 12.46
CA THR A 522 21.42 -4.12 11.17
C THR A 522 22.04 -2.79 10.75
N HIS A 523 21.85 -1.73 11.53
CA HIS A 523 22.33 -0.37 11.25
C HIS A 523 21.89 0.15 9.87
N ASN A 524 20.64 -0.12 9.48
CA ASN A 524 20.09 0.26 8.19
C ASN A 524 19.14 1.47 8.31
N SER A 525 19.66 2.67 8.06
CA SER A 525 18.90 3.93 8.19
C SER A 525 17.76 4.09 7.16
N ALA A 526 17.90 3.53 5.97
CA ALA A 526 16.84 3.54 4.96
C ALA A 526 15.65 2.67 5.41
N MET A 527 15.95 1.50 5.98
CA MET A 527 14.94 0.64 6.60
C MET A 527 14.32 1.31 7.84
N GLU A 528 15.10 1.99 8.68
CA GLU A 528 14.55 2.73 9.82
C GLU A 528 13.52 3.76 9.35
N THR A 529 13.86 4.55 8.32
CA THR A 529 12.97 5.56 7.76
C THR A 529 11.69 4.92 7.21
N SER A 530 11.82 3.81 6.47
CA SER A 530 10.67 3.08 5.94
C SER A 530 9.81 2.49 7.06
N ALA A 531 10.40 1.87 8.08
CA ALA A 531 9.67 1.28 9.20
C ALA A 531 8.89 2.34 9.99
N LEU A 532 9.52 3.49 10.27
CA LEU A 532 8.86 4.61 10.95
C LEU A 532 7.78 5.27 10.08
N TYR A 533 7.95 5.28 8.76
CA TYR A 533 6.92 5.72 7.81
C TYR A 533 5.68 4.83 7.90
N LEU A 534 5.85 3.51 7.77
CA LEU A 534 4.77 2.53 7.86
C LEU A 534 4.07 2.61 9.22
N TYR A 535 4.85 2.55 10.30
CA TYR A 535 4.35 2.61 11.68
C TYR A 535 3.55 3.90 11.98
N THR A 536 4.11 5.07 11.65
CA THR A 536 3.44 6.36 11.93
C THR A 536 2.18 6.55 11.08
N THR A 537 2.23 6.14 9.81
CA THR A 537 1.11 6.33 8.87
C THR A 537 -0.04 5.37 9.21
N GLU A 538 0.26 4.11 9.50
CA GLU A 538 -0.75 3.12 9.91
C GLU A 538 -1.44 3.53 11.21
N ILE A 539 -0.71 4.03 12.21
CA ILE A 539 -1.35 4.57 13.43
C ILE A 539 -2.31 5.72 13.13
N ALA A 540 -1.97 6.58 12.17
CA ALA A 540 -2.84 7.71 11.80
C ALA A 540 -4.13 7.24 11.10
N SER A 541 -4.02 6.28 10.18
CA SER A 541 -5.18 5.72 9.47
C SER A 541 -6.03 4.80 10.36
N VAL A 542 -5.43 4.01 11.25
CA VAL A 542 -6.16 3.18 12.24
C VAL A 542 -7.04 4.03 13.15
N LYS A 543 -6.50 5.16 13.64
CA LYS A 543 -7.30 6.10 14.42
C LYS A 543 -8.50 6.63 13.62
N GLU A 544 -8.30 6.92 12.35
CA GLU A 544 -9.38 7.40 11.47
C GLU A 544 -10.43 6.31 11.19
N TYR A 545 -10.00 5.12 10.77
CA TYR A 545 -10.87 4.14 10.12
C TYR A 545 -11.21 2.91 10.94
N TRP A 546 -10.52 2.66 12.05
CA TRP A 546 -10.87 1.63 13.03
C TRP A 546 -11.41 2.24 14.31
N PHE A 547 -10.90 3.39 14.76
CA PHE A 547 -11.41 4.06 15.98
C PHE A 547 -12.42 5.17 15.68
N GLY A 548 -12.78 5.35 14.40
CA GLY A 548 -13.89 6.20 13.99
C GLY A 548 -13.70 7.68 14.30
N LEU A 549 -12.45 8.19 14.27
CA LEU A 549 -12.20 9.63 14.42
C LEU A 549 -13.00 10.46 13.41
N ASN A 550 -13.13 11.75 13.71
CA ASN A 550 -13.88 12.73 12.91
C ASN A 550 -15.35 12.34 12.67
N GLY A 551 -15.91 11.47 13.51
CA GLY A 551 -17.32 11.09 13.47
C GLY A 551 -17.66 10.09 12.36
N LEU A 552 -16.69 9.33 11.84
CA LEU A 552 -16.89 8.33 10.78
C LEU A 552 -18.05 7.38 11.09
N TYR A 553 -18.20 6.97 12.36
CA TYR A 553 -19.23 6.03 12.81
C TYR A 553 -20.51 6.67 13.36
N SER A 554 -20.64 8.00 13.27
CA SER A 554 -21.89 8.67 13.68
C SER A 554 -23.11 8.13 12.91
N GLY A 555 -24.24 8.04 13.60
CA GLY A 555 -25.53 7.63 13.01
C GLY A 555 -25.94 6.21 13.39
N ALA A 556 -26.28 5.39 12.39
CA ALA A 556 -26.90 4.08 12.60
C ALA A 556 -25.93 2.97 13.06
N TYR A 557 -24.63 3.13 12.83
CA TYR A 557 -23.61 2.21 13.33
C TYR A 557 -23.43 2.40 14.83
N GLN A 558 -23.54 1.31 15.60
CA GLN A 558 -23.69 1.37 17.06
C GLN A 558 -22.40 1.09 17.83
N HIS A 559 -21.29 0.83 17.13
CA HIS A 559 -20.01 0.49 17.75
C HIS A 559 -19.03 1.66 17.68
N ALA A 560 -18.16 1.74 18.69
CA ALA A 560 -17.12 2.78 18.76
C ALA A 560 -15.91 2.46 17.87
N ILE A 561 -15.75 1.20 17.49
CA ILE A 561 -14.68 0.73 16.62
C ILE A 561 -15.24 -0.05 15.44
N ALA A 562 -14.46 -0.16 14.38
CA ALA A 562 -14.51 -1.31 13.48
C ALA A 562 -13.47 -2.34 13.89
N SER A 563 -13.74 -3.59 13.55
CA SER A 563 -12.80 -4.69 13.73
C SER A 563 -12.30 -5.27 12.41
N ILE A 564 -13.05 -5.09 11.32
CA ILE A 564 -12.58 -5.39 9.96
C ILE A 564 -12.95 -4.23 9.05
N VAL A 565 -11.97 -3.67 8.36
CA VAL A 565 -12.19 -2.64 7.34
C VAL A 565 -11.86 -3.23 5.99
N TRP A 566 -12.77 -3.04 5.05
CA TRP A 566 -12.70 -3.50 3.67
C TRP A 566 -12.68 -2.31 2.71
N GLY A 567 -12.35 -2.53 1.43
CA GLY A 567 -12.49 -1.52 0.38
C GLY A 567 -13.92 -0.94 0.26
N GLY A 568 -14.95 -1.77 0.42
CA GLY A 568 -16.37 -1.42 0.28
C GLY A 568 -17.23 -1.65 1.52
N LYS A 569 -16.64 -2.03 2.66
CA LYS A 569 -17.38 -2.42 3.87
C LYS A 569 -16.61 -2.13 5.15
N VAL A 570 -17.31 -1.97 6.25
CA VAL A 570 -16.78 -1.88 7.62
C VAL A 570 -17.63 -2.79 8.50
N ASP A 571 -17.01 -3.68 9.27
CA ASP A 571 -17.70 -4.65 10.13
C ASP A 571 -17.29 -4.53 11.60
N PHE A 572 -18.25 -4.84 12.48
CA PHE A 572 -18.01 -5.23 13.87
C PHE A 572 -18.19 -6.76 13.99
N ALA A 573 -17.16 -7.50 13.59
CA ALA A 573 -17.08 -8.96 13.58
C ALA A 573 -15.62 -9.43 13.62
N THR A 574 -15.37 -10.72 13.82
CA THR A 574 -14.05 -11.29 13.48
C THR A 574 -14.18 -12.49 12.56
N TRP A 575 -13.07 -12.92 11.97
CA TRP A 575 -12.97 -14.14 11.18
C TRP A 575 -13.18 -15.43 11.99
N PHE A 576 -13.05 -15.38 13.32
CA PHE A 576 -12.99 -16.59 14.17
C PHE A 576 -13.98 -16.63 15.33
N SER A 577 -14.49 -15.48 15.78
CA SER A 577 -15.34 -15.37 16.96
C SER A 577 -16.36 -14.22 16.88
N SER A 578 -17.46 -14.40 17.59
CA SER A 578 -18.47 -13.34 17.79
C SER A 578 -18.49 -12.80 19.22
N ASP A 579 -17.58 -13.27 20.08
CA ASP A 579 -17.41 -12.71 21.42
C ASP A 579 -16.92 -11.26 21.31
N PRO A 580 -17.63 -10.27 21.90
CA PRO A 580 -17.19 -8.89 21.89
C PRO A 580 -15.75 -8.71 22.39
N ASN A 581 -15.28 -9.50 23.35
CA ASN A 581 -13.90 -9.41 23.84
C ASN A 581 -12.90 -9.74 22.73
N ASP A 582 -13.21 -10.69 21.85
CA ASP A 582 -12.36 -11.04 20.72
C ASP A 582 -12.40 -9.93 19.65
N ILE A 583 -13.60 -9.38 19.39
CA ILE A 583 -13.80 -8.28 18.42
C ILE A 583 -13.04 -7.01 18.82
N TYR A 584 -13.01 -6.65 20.11
CA TYR A 584 -12.19 -5.54 20.61
C TYR A 584 -10.71 -5.94 20.73
N GLY A 585 -10.44 -7.15 21.25
CA GLY A 585 -9.10 -7.62 21.57
C GLY A 585 -8.18 -7.76 20.36
N ILE A 586 -8.74 -8.10 19.20
CA ILE A 586 -7.99 -8.23 17.94
C ILE A 586 -7.36 -6.91 17.47
N GLN A 587 -7.86 -5.76 17.96
CA GLN A 587 -7.25 -4.44 17.68
C GLN A 587 -6.20 -4.01 18.72
N LEU A 588 -5.99 -4.83 19.76
CA LEU A 588 -5.10 -4.51 20.88
C LEU A 588 -3.85 -5.40 20.89
N LEU A 589 -4.01 -6.66 20.51
CA LEU A 589 -2.95 -7.66 20.58
C LEU A 589 -1.99 -7.59 19.38
N PRO A 590 -0.71 -7.93 19.57
CA PRO A 590 -0.05 -8.15 20.86
C PRO A 590 0.39 -6.83 21.52
N PHE A 591 0.51 -6.86 22.85
CA PHE A 591 1.07 -5.75 23.62
C PHE A 591 2.60 -5.79 23.60
N THR A 592 3.21 -4.75 23.06
CA THR A 592 4.66 -4.61 22.91
C THR A 592 5.10 -3.22 23.40
N PRO A 593 6.41 -2.93 23.50
CA PRO A 593 6.87 -1.56 23.74
C PRO A 593 6.48 -0.56 22.64
N GLY A 594 6.07 -1.06 21.46
CA GLY A 594 5.53 -0.27 20.36
C GLY A 594 4.01 -0.20 20.30
N SER A 595 3.28 -0.60 21.35
CA SER A 595 1.81 -0.51 21.43
C SER A 595 1.31 0.81 22.01
#